data_AF-A0A3P7MEM2-F1
#
_entry.id   AF-A0A3P7MEM2-F1
#
_cell.length_a   1.000
_cell.length_b   1.000
_cell.length_c   1.000
_cell.angle_alpha   90.00
_cell.angle_beta   90.00
_cell.angle_gamma   90.00
#
_symmetry.space_group_name_H-M   'P 1'
#
loop_
_entity.id
_entity.type
_entity.pdbx_description
1 polymer ?
#
loop_
_entity_poly.entity_id
_entity_poly.type
_entity_poly.pdbx_seq_one_letter_code
_entity_poly.pdbx_strand_id
1 'polypeptide(L)'
;TAVALKGKDGVVFAVENIVLSKLYEAGCTKRIYNVDTHIGMVVAGLQSDAKALVEIARDECSSYRENFGSPIPLKAYEGCAIGKAKQNAKTELEQLKLKDMTIQELIKEAAKM
;
A
#
# COMPACT_ATOMS: atom_id res chain seq x y z
N THR A 1 3.36 10.59 4.05
CA THR A 1 3.07 10.12 2.67
C THR A 1 2.75 8.62 2.64
N ALA A 2 2.22 8.07 1.54
CA ALA A 2 2.06 6.62 1.33
C ALA A 2 2.35 6.27 -0.13
N VAL A 3 3.09 5.18 -0.35
CA VAL A 3 3.51 4.72 -1.68
C VAL A 3 3.38 3.20 -1.80
N ALA A 4 3.19 2.74 -3.03
CA ALA A 4 3.18 1.33 -3.40
C ALA A 4 4.04 1.15 -4.65
N LEU A 5 5.08 0.32 -4.55
CA LEU A 5 6.00 0.02 -5.65
C LEU A 5 5.76 -1.40 -6.14
N LYS A 6 5.53 -1.56 -7.44
CA LYS A 6 5.44 -2.89 -8.09
C LYS A 6 6.76 -3.19 -8.77
N GLY A 7 7.40 -4.28 -8.35
CA GLY A 7 8.62 -4.81 -8.95
C GLY A 7 8.34 -6.01 -9.84
N LYS A 8 9.42 -6.72 -10.18
CA LYS A 8 9.37 -7.95 -10.97
C LYS A 8 8.72 -9.10 -10.21
N ASP A 9 9.06 -9.25 -8.94
CA ASP A 9 8.77 -10.39 -8.07
C ASP A 9 7.76 -10.09 -6.96
N GLY A 10 7.33 -8.83 -6.81
CA GLY A 10 6.31 -8.49 -5.83
C GLY A 10 5.97 -7.01 -5.75
N VAL A 11 5.31 -6.65 -4.65
CA VAL A 11 4.88 -5.27 -4.35
C VAL A 11 5.36 -4.88 -2.96
N VAL A 12 5.85 -3.66 -2.81
CA VAL A 12 6.26 -3.06 -1.54
C VAL A 12 5.34 -1.89 -1.21
N PHE A 13 4.76 -1.90 -0.01
CA PHE A 13 4.03 -0.76 0.54
C PHE A 13 4.92 -0.03 1.54
N ALA A 14 4.99 1.28 1.43
CA ALA A 14 5.69 2.12 2.40
C ALA A 14 4.84 3.31 2.81
N VAL A 15 4.92 3.64 4.10
CA VAL A 15 4.23 4.78 4.69
C VAL A 15 5.20 5.56 5.55
N GLU A 16 5.21 6.86 5.30
CA GLU A 16 5.88 7.79 6.19
C GLU A 16 4.93 8.11 7.34
N ASN A 17 5.39 7.80 8.56
CA ASN A 17 4.69 8.02 9.83
C ASN A 17 5.41 9.11 10.63
N ILE A 18 4.98 10.36 10.43
CA ILE A 18 5.53 11.51 11.14
C ILE A 18 4.93 11.55 12.55
N VAL A 19 5.76 11.33 13.57
CA VAL A 19 5.39 11.46 14.98
C VAL A 19 5.52 12.94 15.37
N LEU A 20 4.38 13.63 15.47
CA LEU A 20 4.35 15.09 15.70
C LEU A 20 4.70 15.51 17.14
N SER A 21 4.51 14.63 18.12
CA SER A 21 4.70 14.93 19.54
C SER A 21 5.34 13.77 20.28
N LYS A 22 6.17 14.08 21.28
CA LYS A 22 6.76 13.08 22.20
C LYS A 22 5.73 12.36 23.07
N LEU A 23 4.51 12.90 23.17
CA LEU A 23 3.39 12.24 23.86
C LEU A 23 2.72 11.16 23.00
N TYR A 24 3.09 11.08 21.72
CA TYR A 24 2.50 10.14 20.80
C TYR A 24 3.21 8.79 20.88
N GLU A 25 2.45 7.75 21.19
CA GLU A 25 2.93 6.37 21.22
C GLU A 25 3.31 5.93 19.80
N ALA A 26 4.57 5.54 19.60
CA ALA A 26 5.06 5.09 18.31
C ALA A 26 4.31 3.84 17.85
N GLY A 27 3.90 3.80 16.58
CA GLY A 27 3.18 2.66 15.99
C GLY A 27 1.66 2.66 16.18
N CYS A 28 1.09 3.64 16.89
CA CYS A 28 -0.37 3.74 17.06
C CYS A 28 -1.13 4.12 15.77
N THR A 29 -0.47 4.74 14.78
CA THR A 29 -1.07 4.95 13.45
C THR A 29 -0.69 3.83 12.49
N LYS A 30 -1.58 2.85 12.33
CA LYS A 30 -1.46 1.84 11.27
C LYS A 30 -2.06 2.36 9.98
N ARG A 31 -1.27 2.39 8.90
CA ARG A 31 -1.69 2.88 7.57
C ARG A 31 -1.56 1.83 6.46
N ILE A 32 -0.97 0.69 6.79
CA ILE A 32 -0.85 -0.49 5.95
C ILE A 32 -1.73 -1.56 6.59
N TYR A 33 -2.58 -2.19 5.79
CA TYR A 33 -3.56 -3.17 6.20
C TYR A 33 -3.44 -4.42 5.33
N ASN A 34 -3.52 -5.59 5.97
CA ASN A 34 -3.66 -6.86 5.28
C ASN A 34 -5.17 -7.10 5.02
N VAL A 35 -5.54 -7.24 3.75
CA VAL A 35 -6.93 -7.45 3.31
C VAL A 35 -7.19 -8.93 3.02
N ASP A 36 -6.28 -9.58 2.29
CA ASP A 36 -6.29 -11.04 2.08
C ASP A 36 -4.83 -11.55 2.01
N THR A 37 -4.64 -12.86 2.00
CA THR A 37 -3.34 -13.54 1.94
C THR A 37 -2.41 -13.02 0.83
N HIS A 38 -2.97 -12.52 -0.27
CA HIS A 38 -2.25 -11.97 -1.42
C HIS A 38 -2.54 -10.48 -1.69
N ILE A 39 -3.28 -9.80 -0.80
CA ILE A 39 -3.73 -8.41 -0.99
C ILE A 39 -3.40 -7.55 0.23
N GLY A 40 -2.58 -6.52 0.01
CA GLY A 40 -2.35 -5.45 0.97
C GLY A 40 -2.97 -4.13 0.51
N MET A 41 -3.36 -3.31 1.47
CA MET A 41 -3.92 -1.98 1.26
C MET A 41 -3.11 -0.94 2.03
N VAL A 42 -2.82 0.19 1.38
CA VAL A 42 -2.18 1.34 2.01
C VAL A 42 -3.05 2.57 1.83
N VAL A 43 -3.22 3.37 2.88
CA VAL A 43 -4.13 4.53 2.85
C VAL A 43 -3.41 5.84 3.18
N ALA A 44 -3.68 6.85 2.37
CA ALA A 44 -3.39 8.25 2.68
C ALA A 44 -4.71 8.99 2.93
N GLY A 45 -4.83 9.63 4.10
CA GLY A 45 -6.05 10.35 4.49
C GLY A 45 -6.51 9.96 5.90
N LEU A 46 -7.82 10.11 6.11
CA LEU A 46 -8.48 9.90 7.39
C LEU A 46 -8.50 8.41 7.78
N GLN A 47 -8.03 8.11 8.99
CA GLN A 47 -7.86 6.71 9.44
C GLN A 47 -9.19 6.01 9.74
N SER A 48 -10.27 6.76 10.08
CA SER A 48 -11.59 6.17 10.28
C SER A 48 -12.15 5.59 8.99
N ASP A 49 -12.03 6.35 7.90
CA ASP A 49 -12.53 5.94 6.58
C ASP A 49 -11.72 4.76 6.06
N ALA A 50 -10.40 4.79 6.28
CA ALA A 50 -9.50 3.69 5.98
C ALA A 50 -9.97 2.37 6.61
N LYS A 51 -10.33 2.40 7.91
CA LYS A 51 -10.80 1.20 8.62
C LYS A 51 -12.10 0.65 8.03
N ALA A 52 -13.07 1.52 7.74
CA ALA A 52 -14.34 1.09 7.14
C ALA A 52 -14.11 0.42 5.78
N LEU A 53 -13.26 1.00 4.93
CA LEU A 53 -12.93 0.42 3.61
C LEU A 53 -12.19 -0.91 3.73
N VAL A 54 -11.30 -1.05 4.71
CA VAL A 54 -10.55 -2.30 4.94
C VAL A 54 -11.49 -3.44 5.34
N GLU A 55 -12.48 -3.18 6.21
CA GLU A 55 -13.47 -4.19 6.60
C GLU A 55 -14.35 -4.60 5.43
N ILE A 56 -14.85 -3.64 4.64
CA ILE A 56 -15.62 -3.95 3.43
C ILE A 56 -14.79 -4.82 2.46
N ALA A 57 -13.52 -4.46 2.23
CA ALA A 57 -12.65 -5.21 1.33
C ALA A 57 -12.36 -6.64 1.83
N ARG A 58 -12.26 -6.85 3.15
CA ARG A 58 -12.09 -8.18 3.77
C ARG A 58 -13.34 -9.03 3.59
N ASP A 59 -14.52 -8.46 3.84
CA ASP A 59 -15.80 -9.14 3.67
C ASP A 59 -16.01 -9.57 2.23
N GLU A 60 -15.69 -8.70 1.27
CA GLU A 60 -15.73 -9.03 -0.16
C GLU A 60 -14.78 -10.18 -0.50
N CYS A 61 -13.54 -10.17 0.00
CA CYS A 61 -12.57 -11.25 -0.20
C CYS A 61 -13.04 -12.59 0.37
N SER A 62 -13.61 -12.59 1.59
CA SER A 62 -14.15 -13.81 2.21
C SER A 62 -15.33 -14.34 1.41
N SER A 63 -16.30 -13.46 1.10
CA SER A 63 -17.49 -13.80 0.34
C SER A 63 -17.15 -14.37 -1.04
N TYR A 64 -16.18 -13.78 -1.75
CA TYR A 64 -15.75 -14.31 -3.04
C TYR A 64 -15.12 -15.70 -2.89
N ARG A 65 -14.27 -15.91 -1.88
CA ARG A 65 -13.65 -17.22 -1.64
C ARG A 65 -14.69 -18.28 -1.28
N GLU A 66 -15.71 -17.92 -0.51
CA GLU A 66 -16.84 -18.80 -0.19
C GLU A 66 -17.67 -19.15 -1.43
N ASN A 67 -17.96 -18.16 -2.29
CA ASN A 67 -18.82 -18.34 -3.46
C ASN A 67 -18.11 -19.06 -4.62
N PHE A 68 -16.82 -18.81 -4.83
CA PHE A 68 -16.09 -19.25 -6.01
C PHE A 68 -14.94 -20.22 -5.70
N GLY A 69 -14.71 -20.55 -4.42
CA GLY A 69 -13.67 -21.49 -3.99
C GLY A 69 -12.23 -21.04 -4.32
N SER A 70 -12.03 -19.79 -4.72
CA SER A 70 -10.74 -19.24 -5.13
C SER A 70 -10.56 -17.80 -4.60
N PRO A 71 -9.32 -17.34 -4.38
CA PRO A 71 -9.08 -15.95 -3.97
C PRO A 71 -9.45 -14.94 -5.08
N ILE A 72 -9.85 -13.73 -4.70
CA ILE A 72 -10.18 -12.66 -5.67
C ILE A 72 -8.98 -12.38 -6.60
N PRO A 73 -9.15 -12.41 -7.93
CA PRO A 73 -8.08 -12.06 -8.86
C PRO A 73 -7.78 -10.56 -8.84
N LEU A 74 -6.51 -10.20 -8.66
CA LEU A 74 -6.04 -8.82 -8.74
C LEU A 74 -5.90 -8.39 -10.22
N LYS A 75 -6.79 -7.54 -10.71
CA LYS A 75 -6.62 -6.90 -12.03
C LYS A 75 -5.59 -5.77 -11.89
N ALA A 76 -4.43 -5.97 -12.53
CA ALA A 76 -3.20 -5.21 -12.30
C ALA A 76 -3.33 -3.69 -12.56
N TYR A 77 -3.24 -2.88 -11.50
CA TYR A 77 -2.88 -1.47 -11.61
C TYR A 77 -1.36 -1.33 -11.42
N GLU A 78 -0.70 -0.65 -12.36
CA GLU A 78 0.76 -0.46 -12.38
C GLU A 78 1.17 0.73 -11.48
N GLY A 79 0.99 0.58 -10.16
CA GLY A 79 1.42 1.57 -9.17
C GLY A 79 0.55 2.84 -9.11
N CYS A 80 0.29 3.33 -7.91
CA CYS A 80 -0.46 4.57 -7.70
C CYS A 80 0.09 5.29 -6.47
N ALA A 81 0.44 6.57 -6.61
CA ALA A 81 0.79 7.45 -5.49
C ALA A 81 -0.46 8.24 -5.07
N ILE A 82 -0.70 8.36 -3.75
CA ILE A 82 -1.89 9.01 -3.19
C ILE A 82 -1.46 9.93 -2.03
N GLY A 83 -1.97 11.18 -2.00
CA GLY A 83 -1.72 12.15 -0.93
C GLY A 83 -1.20 13.52 -1.42
N LYS A 84 -0.89 14.42 -0.48
CA LYS A 84 -0.48 15.82 -0.78
C LYS A 84 0.79 15.93 -1.64
N ALA A 85 1.71 14.96 -1.54
CA ALA A 85 2.95 14.90 -2.31
C ALA A 85 2.86 14.00 -3.57
N LYS A 86 1.64 13.67 -4.03
CA LYS A 86 1.40 12.75 -5.15
C LYS A 86 2.16 13.12 -6.43
N GLN A 87 2.22 14.41 -6.77
CA GLN A 87 2.86 14.87 -8.01
C GLN A 87 4.37 14.60 -8.02
N ASN A 88 5.03 14.80 -6.88
CA ASN A 88 6.47 14.59 -6.73
C ASN A 88 6.79 13.09 -6.76
N ALA A 89 6.06 12.29 -5.97
CA ALA A 89 6.21 10.84 -5.97
C ALA A 89 5.93 10.24 -7.36
N LYS A 90 4.94 10.75 -8.11
CA LYS A 90 4.66 10.28 -9.48
C LYS A 90 5.82 10.56 -10.43
N THR A 91 6.44 11.73 -10.34
CA THR A 91 7.59 12.11 -11.17
C THR A 91 8.81 11.24 -10.89
N GLU A 92 9.06 10.90 -9.63
CA GLU A 92 10.15 9.99 -9.23
C GLU A 92 9.86 8.53 -9.63
N LEU A 93 8.61 8.08 -9.48
CA LEU A 93 8.17 6.75 -9.90
C LEU A 93 8.31 6.54 -11.42
N GLU A 94 8.04 7.56 -12.22
CA GLU A 94 8.12 7.49 -13.69
C GLU A 94 9.57 7.45 -14.21
N GLN A 95 10.54 7.92 -13.43
CA GLN A 95 11.98 7.86 -13.80
C GLN A 95 12.62 6.50 -13.52
N LEU A 96 11.94 5.62 -12.77
CA LEU A 96 12.45 4.33 -12.36
C LEU A 96 11.94 3.20 -13.29
N LYS A 97 12.85 2.33 -13.76
CA LYS A 97 12.48 1.07 -14.44
C LYS A 97 12.01 0.02 -13.43
N LEU A 98 10.91 0.30 -12.75
CA LEU A 98 10.41 -0.49 -11.62
C LEU A 98 10.11 -1.95 -12.00
N LYS A 99 9.75 -2.23 -13.25
CA LYS A 99 9.35 -3.57 -13.72
C LYS A 99 10.47 -4.62 -13.67
N ASP A 100 11.74 -4.20 -13.69
CA ASP A 100 12.88 -5.12 -13.70
C ASP A 100 13.54 -5.28 -12.32
N MET A 101 13.15 -4.44 -11.34
CA MET A 101 13.74 -4.42 -10.00
C MET A 101 13.18 -5.52 -9.12
N THR A 102 14.05 -6.07 -8.27
CA THR A 102 13.71 -7.04 -7.22
C THR A 102 13.13 -6.35 -5.99
N ILE A 103 12.38 -7.07 -5.14
CA ILE A 103 11.83 -6.53 -3.89
C ILE A 103 12.91 -5.86 -3.01
N GLN A 104 14.13 -6.42 -2.94
CA GLN A 104 15.20 -5.84 -2.12
C GLN A 104 15.64 -4.45 -2.60
N GLU A 105 15.64 -4.25 -3.92
CA GLU A 105 15.94 -2.95 -4.53
C GLU A 105 14.77 -1.99 -4.32
N LEU A 106 13.53 -2.48 -4.47
CA LEU A 106 12.33 -1.68 -4.19
C LEU A 106 12.28 -1.17 -2.76
N ILE A 107 12.70 -1.97 -1.76
CA ILE A 107 12.75 -1.52 -0.36
C ILE A 107 13.72 -0.34 -0.21
N LYS A 108 14.89 -0.40 -0.87
CA LYS A 108 15.87 0.69 -0.82
C LYS A 108 15.34 1.96 -1.47
N GLU A 109 14.61 1.85 -2.59
CA GLU A 109 13.98 3.00 -3.23
C GLU A 109 12.81 3.55 -2.42
N ALA A 110 11.97 2.68 -1.86
CA ALA A 110 10.88 3.10 -0.98
C ALA A 110 11.35 3.82 0.29
N ALA A 111 12.56 3.51 0.77
CA ALA A 111 13.17 4.18 1.93
C ALA A 111 13.76 5.57 1.60
N LYS A 112 13.98 5.88 0.32
CA LYS A 112 14.45 7.22 -0.12
C LYS A 112 13.29 8.21 -0.33
N MET A 113 12.07 7.70 -0.49
CA MET A 113 10.83 8.46 -0.66
C MET A 113 10.19 8.86 0.67
#